data_AF-A0A5C8BBB6-F1
#
_entry.id   AF-A0A5C8BBB6-F1
#
_cell.length_a   1.000
_cell.length_b   1.000
_cell.length_c   1.000
_cell.angle_alpha   90.00
_cell.angle_beta   90.00
_cell.angle_gamma   90.00
#
_symmetry.space_group_name_H-M   'P 1'
#
loop_
_entity.id
_entity.type
_entity.pdbx_description
1 polymer ?
#
loop_
_entity_poly.entity_id
_entity_poly.type
_entity_poly.pdbx_seq_one_letter_code
_entity_poly.pdbx_strand_id
1 'polypeptide(L)'
;MFGISFSEIILILVISLIIFGPEQLPVIARKAGKVIASIRGMTTNIRSQIYETTGLQQFSNLKTEFQQQIDQIKSQFLIQSPEVETDYRSHEEAYFQEFIFLYQPEFDFERQPELFDE
;
A
#
# COMPACT_ATOMS: atom_id res chain seq x y z
N MET A 1 -5.62 -4.53 -1.78
CA MET A 1 -6.84 -3.84 -2.24
C MET A 1 -6.74 -2.39 -1.81
N PHE A 2 -6.56 -1.45 -2.74
CA PHE A 2 -6.57 -0.02 -2.44
C PHE A 2 -7.21 0.71 -3.63
N GLY A 3 -8.53 0.71 -3.65
CA GLY A 3 -9.30 1.58 -4.53
C GLY A 3 -9.78 2.76 -3.71
N ILE A 4 -9.09 3.89 -3.80
CA ILE A 4 -9.60 5.13 -3.21
C ILE A 4 -10.85 5.51 -4.01
N SER A 5 -12.00 5.48 -3.34
CA SER A 5 -13.28 5.94 -3.86
C SER A 5 -13.34 7.46 -3.93
N PHE A 6 -14.19 7.99 -4.80
CA PHE A 6 -14.39 9.45 -4.92
C PHE A 6 -14.80 10.09 -3.58
N SER A 7 -15.62 9.39 -2.79
CA SER A 7 -16.02 9.80 -1.44
C SER A 7 -14.85 9.92 -0.46
N GLU A 8 -13.91 8.98 -0.49
CA GLU A 8 -12.73 9.02 0.37
C GLU A 8 -11.80 10.18 0.01
N ILE A 9 -11.65 10.51 -1.29
CA ILE A 9 -10.90 11.70 -1.73
C ILE A 9 -11.50 12.96 -1.12
N ILE A 10 -12.82 13.11 -1.20
CA ILE A 10 -13.53 14.27 -0.64
C ILE A 10 -13.32 14.35 0.87
N LEU A 11 -13.43 13.23 1.59
CA LEU A 11 -13.23 13.17 3.04
C LEU A 11 -11.82 13.66 3.43
N ILE A 12 -10.78 13.16 2.76
CA ILE A 12 -9.39 13.56 3.00
C ILE A 12 -9.21 15.04 2.69
N LEU A 13 -9.84 15.57 1.64
CA LEU A 13 -9.79 16.99 1.27
C LEU A 13 -10.38 17.86 2.38
N VAL A 14 -11.54 17.48 2.93
CA VAL A 14 -12.17 18.18 4.05
C VAL A 14 -11.30 18.14 5.31
N ILE A 15 -10.75 16.98 5.66
CA ILE A 15 -9.86 16.85 6.82
C ILE A 15 -8.61 17.72 6.65
N SER A 16 -8.01 17.69 5.45
CA SER A 16 -6.83 18.51 5.13
C SER A 16 -7.15 20.01 5.19
N LEU A 17 -8.33 20.41 4.74
CA LEU A 17 -8.83 21.79 4.85
C LEU A 17 -8.98 22.23 6.30
N ILE A 18 -9.43 21.36 7.20
CA ILE A 18 -9.58 21.69 8.62
C ILE A 18 -8.21 21.83 9.29
N ILE A 19 -7.27 20.93 8.99
CA ILE A 19 -5.93 20.91 9.62
C ILE A 19 -5.08 22.08 9.13
N PHE A 20 -5.00 22.27 7.82
CA PHE A 20 -4.08 23.24 7.20
C PHE A 20 -4.78 24.54 6.80
N GLY A 21 -6.08 24.51 6.52
CA GLY A 21 -6.84 25.63 5.98
C GLY A 21 -6.92 25.64 4.44
N PRO A 22 -8.03 26.17 3.86
CA PRO A 22 -8.22 26.31 2.41
C PRO A 22 -7.18 27.19 1.73
N GLU A 23 -6.62 28.16 2.44
CA GLU A 23 -5.63 29.07 1.87
C GLU A 23 -4.24 28.44 1.79
N GLN A 24 -3.91 27.49 2.68
CA GLN A 24 -2.56 26.90 2.75
C GLN A 24 -2.35 25.76 1.76
N LEU A 25 -3.36 24.92 1.53
CA LEU A 25 -3.30 23.83 0.55
C LEU A 25 -2.82 24.29 -0.85
N PRO A 26 -3.42 25.32 -1.49
CA PRO A 26 -2.96 25.78 -2.81
C PRO A 26 -1.56 26.40 -2.76
N VAL A 27 -1.18 27.02 -1.64
CA VAL A 27 0.17 27.60 -1.47
C VAL A 27 1.22 26.49 -1.41
N ILE A 28 0.98 25.43 -0.63
CA ILE A 28 1.88 24.27 -0.53
C ILE A 28 1.95 23.54 -1.87
N ALA A 29 0.80 23.30 -2.52
CA ALA A 29 0.73 22.67 -3.83
C ALA A 29 1.52 23.46 -4.89
N ARG A 30 1.41 24.80 -4.90
CA ARG A 30 2.21 25.66 -5.81
C ARG A 30 3.71 25.56 -5.54
N LYS A 31 4.13 25.51 -4.26
CA LYS A 31 5.55 25.36 -3.90
C LYS A 31 6.10 24.00 -4.34
N ALA A 32 5.40 22.92 -4.01
CA ALA A 32 5.75 21.57 -4.45
C ALA A 32 5.75 21.45 -5.99
N GLY A 33 4.73 22.02 -6.63
CA GLY A 33 4.61 22.06 -8.08
C GLY A 33 5.76 22.78 -8.77
N LYS A 34 6.29 23.88 -8.20
CA LYS A 34 7.48 24.55 -8.71
C LYS A 34 8.71 23.65 -8.66
N VAL A 35 8.91 22.91 -7.56
CA VAL A 35 10.04 21.97 -7.42
C VAL A 35 9.93 20.84 -8.45
N ILE A 36 8.75 20.24 -8.57
CA ILE A 36 8.49 19.17 -9.56
C ILE A 36 8.67 19.71 -10.99
N ALA A 37 8.18 20.92 -11.28
CA ALA A 37 8.34 21.57 -12.58
C ALA A 37 9.82 21.82 -12.92
N SER A 38 10.61 22.27 -11.95
CA SER A 38 12.06 22.44 -12.11
C SER A 38 12.76 21.12 -12.43
N ILE A 39 12.45 20.04 -11.70
CA ILE A 39 13.01 18.70 -11.95
C ILE A 39 12.61 18.19 -13.33
N ARG A 40 11.34 18.37 -13.72
CA ARG A 40 10.84 17.98 -15.04
C ARG A 40 11.57 18.75 -16.15
N GLY A 41 11.77 20.05 -15.98
CA GLY A 41 12.52 20.88 -16.93
C GLY A 41 13.98 20.45 -17.07
N MET A 42 14.65 20.17 -15.95
CA MET A 42 16.02 19.63 -15.94
C MET A 42 16.11 18.29 -16.67
N THR A 43 15.14 17.39 -16.46
CA THR A 43 15.11 16.09 -17.14
C THR A 43 14.91 16.23 -18.65
N THR A 44 14.09 17.18 -19.10
CA THR A 44 13.93 17.49 -20.53
C THR A 44 15.24 17.98 -21.16
N ASN A 45 15.98 18.85 -20.46
CA ASN A 45 17.26 19.36 -20.96
C ASN A 45 18.36 18.28 -20.95
N ILE A 46 18.39 17.42 -19.93
CA ILE A 46 19.30 16.26 -19.89
C ILE A 46 18.97 15.30 -21.03
N ARG A 47 17.69 15.04 -21.26
CA ARG A 47 17.21 14.21 -22.37
C ARG A 47 17.64 14.79 -23.72
N SER A 48 17.48 16.10 -23.95
CA SER A 48 17.88 16.73 -25.22
C SER A 48 19.40 16.70 -25.44
N GLN A 49 20.19 16.96 -24.39
CA GLN A 49 21.66 16.90 -24.46
C GLN A 49 22.19 15.48 -24.69
N ILE A 50 21.56 14.46 -24.10
CA ILE A 50 21.89 13.05 -24.33
C ILE A 50 21.56 12.65 -25.78
N TYR A 51 20.41 13.09 -26.32
CA TYR A 51 20.05 12.79 -27.71
C TYR A 51 20.94 13.49 -28.75
N GLU A 52 21.47 14.68 -28.44
CA GLU A 52 22.36 15.41 -29.37
C GLU A 52 23.83 15.00 -29.27
N THR A 53 24.31 14.50 -28.13
CA THR A 53 25.77 14.27 -27.92
C THR A 53 26.16 12.79 -27.79
N THR A 54 25.27 11.90 -27.33
CA THR A 54 25.59 10.46 -27.16
C THR A 54 24.31 9.64 -27.05
N GLY A 55 23.83 9.15 -28.20
CA GLY A 55 22.64 8.32 -28.29
C GLY A 55 22.71 7.07 -27.41
N LEU A 56 21.55 6.68 -26.87
CA LEU A 56 21.03 5.35 -26.44
C LEU A 56 21.99 4.31 -25.80
N GLN A 57 23.23 4.19 -26.25
CA GLN A 57 24.29 3.29 -25.80
C GLN A 57 24.71 3.53 -24.34
N GLN A 58 24.86 4.78 -23.88
CA GLN A 58 25.24 5.04 -22.47
C GLN A 58 24.14 4.65 -21.47
N PHE A 59 22.87 4.88 -21.83
CA PHE A 59 21.73 4.48 -21.00
C PHE A 59 21.58 2.95 -20.97
N SER A 60 21.88 2.27 -22.08
CA SER A 60 21.95 0.80 -22.16
C SER A 60 23.06 0.23 -21.27
N ASN A 61 24.24 0.85 -21.27
CA ASN A 61 25.36 0.42 -20.44
C ASN A 61 25.06 0.63 -18.95
N LEU A 62 24.50 1.78 -18.57
CA LEU A 62 24.12 2.06 -17.17
C LEU A 62 23.03 1.11 -16.66
N LYS A 63 22.03 0.80 -17.49
CA LYS A 63 20.99 -0.19 -17.16
C LYS A 63 21.60 -1.58 -16.96
N THR A 64 22.59 -1.95 -17.75
CA THR A 64 23.28 -3.25 -17.67
C THR A 64 24.16 -3.33 -16.42
N GLU A 65 24.91 -2.29 -16.10
CA GLU A 65 25.73 -2.21 -14.89
C GLU A 65 24.88 -2.20 -13.61
N PHE A 66 23.76 -1.47 -13.61
CA PHE A 66 22.84 -1.45 -12.47
C PHE A 66 22.18 -2.83 -12.27
N GLN A 67 21.80 -3.50 -13.34
CA GLN A 67 21.24 -4.86 -13.28
C GLN A 67 22.27 -5.85 -12.71
N GLN A 68 23.53 -5.76 -13.15
CA GLN A 68 24.62 -6.58 -12.62
C GLN A 68 24.87 -6.32 -11.14
N GLN A 69 24.82 -5.06 -10.69
CA GLN A 69 24.97 -4.72 -9.28
C GLN A 69 23.78 -5.23 -8.44
N ILE A 70 22.55 -5.11 -8.94
CA ILE A 70 21.35 -5.67 -8.29
C ILE A 70 21.44 -7.20 -8.19
N ASP A 71 21.90 -7.88 -9.22
CA ASP A 71 22.03 -9.34 -9.23
C ASP A 71 23.19 -9.82 -8.33
N GLN A 72 24.27 -9.03 -8.24
CA GLN A 72 25.34 -9.24 -7.26
C GLN A 72 24.85 -9.01 -5.83
N ILE A 73 24.04 -7.98 -5.59
CA ILE A 73 23.42 -7.75 -4.27
C ILE A 73 22.46 -8.89 -3.95
N LYS A 74 21.62 -9.36 -4.89
CA LYS A 74 20.72 -10.50 -4.67
C LYS A 74 21.48 -11.80 -4.35
N SER A 75 22.62 -12.03 -4.98
CA SER A 75 23.43 -13.23 -4.76
C SER A 75 24.28 -13.16 -3.49
N GLN A 76 24.70 -11.96 -3.09
CA GLN A 76 25.42 -11.72 -1.83
C GLN A 76 24.47 -11.59 -0.62
N PHE A 77 23.27 -11.07 -0.83
CA PHE A 77 22.14 -10.99 0.11
C PHE A 77 21.06 -12.00 -0.26
N LEU A 78 21.43 -13.26 -0.55
CA LEU A 78 20.55 -14.40 -0.23
C LEU A 78 20.44 -14.47 1.31
N ILE A 79 19.92 -13.40 1.92
CA ILE A 79 19.26 -13.48 3.21
C ILE A 79 18.15 -14.47 2.95
N GLN A 80 18.29 -15.64 3.58
CA GLN A 80 17.22 -16.57 3.85
C GLN A 80 15.92 -15.76 3.89
N SER A 81 15.10 -15.86 2.85
CA SER A 81 13.71 -15.50 2.99
C SER A 81 13.20 -16.45 4.08
N PRO A 82 12.88 -16.01 5.31
CA PRO A 82 11.77 -16.68 5.95
C PRO A 82 10.64 -16.55 4.93
N GLU A 83 10.11 -17.68 4.50
CA GLU A 83 8.80 -17.75 3.89
C GLU A 83 7.88 -16.98 4.83
N VAL A 84 7.66 -15.70 4.54
CA VAL A 84 6.61 -14.94 5.20
C VAL A 84 5.35 -15.44 4.52
N GLU A 85 4.88 -16.57 5.04
CA GLU A 85 3.49 -16.96 5.00
C GLU A 85 2.70 -15.79 5.58
N THR A 86 2.33 -14.85 4.71
CA THR A 86 1.38 -13.81 5.05
C THR A 86 0.01 -14.46 5.18
N ASP A 87 -0.20 -15.09 6.33
CA ASP A 87 -1.51 -15.31 6.93
C ASP A 87 -2.10 -13.93 7.27
N TYR A 88 -2.62 -13.25 6.25
CA TYR A 88 -3.55 -12.12 6.44
C TYR A 88 -4.98 -12.66 6.45
N ARG A 89 -5.27 -13.65 7.30
CA ARG A 89 -6.63 -14.18 7.49
C ARG A 89 -7.02 -14.40 8.95
N SER A 90 -6.42 -13.67 9.88
CA SER A 90 -6.61 -13.95 11.32
C SER A 90 -6.51 -12.72 12.24
N HIS A 91 -6.73 -11.49 11.73
CA HIS A 91 -6.80 -10.28 12.57
C HIS A 91 -8.07 -9.41 12.38
N GLU A 92 -9.13 -9.97 11.79
CA GLU A 92 -10.49 -9.40 11.93
C GLU A 92 -11.27 -10.00 13.12
N GLU A 93 -10.73 -10.98 13.84
CA GLU A 93 -11.46 -11.69 14.91
C GLU A 93 -11.26 -11.13 16.33
N ALA A 94 -10.48 -10.05 16.52
CA ALA A 94 -10.25 -9.51 17.86
C ALA A 94 -11.35 -8.55 18.38
N TYR A 95 -12.27 -8.08 17.53
CA TYR A 95 -13.44 -7.30 17.95
C TYR A 95 -14.75 -8.10 17.88
N PHE A 96 -14.78 -9.23 17.16
CA PHE A 96 -15.97 -10.07 17.04
C PHE A 96 -16.09 -11.12 18.15
N GLN A 97 -15.01 -11.47 18.84
CA GLN A 97 -15.05 -12.43 19.95
C GLN A 97 -15.76 -11.90 21.20
N GLU A 98 -15.82 -10.59 21.41
CA GLU A 98 -16.49 -10.02 22.58
C GLU A 98 -18.02 -9.96 22.42
N PHE A 99 -18.53 -10.01 21.18
CA PHE A 99 -19.98 -9.94 20.91
C PHE A 99 -20.66 -11.31 20.74
N ILE A 100 -19.90 -12.38 20.47
CA ILE A 100 -20.43 -13.75 20.35
C ILE A 100 -20.59 -14.46 21.71
N PHE A 101 -20.33 -13.77 22.84
CA PHE A 101 -20.56 -14.35 24.16
C PHE A 101 -22.02 -14.21 24.66
N LEU A 102 -22.83 -13.31 24.09
CA LEU A 102 -24.17 -13.00 24.63
C LEU A 102 -25.35 -13.70 23.93
N TYR A 103 -25.09 -14.67 23.06
CA TYR A 103 -26.13 -15.53 22.50
C TYR A 103 -25.73 -17.00 22.62
N GLN A 104 -25.84 -17.54 23.83
CA GLN A 104 -25.86 -18.97 24.06
C GLN A 104 -27.33 -19.44 24.17
N PRO A 105 -27.90 -20.09 23.15
CA PRO A 105 -29.06 -20.94 23.37
C PRO A 105 -28.56 -22.26 23.98
N GLU A 106 -28.90 -22.51 25.26
CA GLU A 106 -28.81 -23.87 25.81
C GLU A 106 -29.74 -24.78 25.02
N PHE A 107 -29.18 -25.61 24.16
CA PHE A 107 -29.90 -26.74 23.58
C PHE A 107 -29.51 -27.99 24.38
N ASP A 108 -30.27 -28.22 25.45
CA ASP A 108 -30.22 -29.44 26.26
C ASP A 108 -30.77 -30.62 25.45
N PHE A 109 -29.86 -31.36 24.80
CA PHE A 109 -30.19 -32.55 24.01
C PHE A 109 -30.18 -33.85 24.85
N GLU A 110 -30.09 -33.79 26.18
CA GLU A 110 -29.93 -34.97 27.04
C GLU A 110 -31.21 -35.44 27.76
N ARG A 111 -32.40 -34.94 27.40
CA ARG A 111 -33.65 -35.60 27.82
C ARG A 111 -34.13 -36.57 26.75
N GLN A 112 -33.83 -37.85 26.95
CA GLN A 112 -34.67 -38.93 26.44
C GLN A 112 -36.01 -38.86 27.18
N PRO A 113 -37.15 -38.51 26.54
CA PRO A 113 -38.44 -38.70 27.18
C PRO A 113 -38.70 -40.21 27.27
N GLU A 114 -38.88 -40.66 28.51
CA GLU A 114 -39.18 -42.04 28.88
C GLU A 114 -40.36 -42.63 28.10
N LEU A 115 -40.31 -43.96 27.95
CA LEU A 115 -41.42 -44.80 27.50
C LEU A 115 -42.73 -44.41 28.19
N PHE A 116 -43.78 -44.26 27.40
CA PHE A 116 -45.15 -44.48 27.87
C PHE A 116 -45.74 -45.65 27.07
N ASP A 117 -46.20 -46.64 27.83
CA ASP A 117 -46.70 -47.95 27.42
C ASP A 117 -47.98 -47.91 26.59
N GLU A 118 -48.11 -48.84 25.63
CA GLU A 118 -49.32 -49.65 25.36
C GLU A 118 -48.92 -51.04 24.84
#